data_AF-A0A4Q6A836-F1
#
_entry.id   AF-A0A4Q6A836-F1
#
_cell.length_a   1.000
_cell.length_b   1.000
_cell.length_c   1.000
_cell.angle_alpha   90.00
_cell.angle_beta   90.00
_cell.angle_gamma   90.00
#
_symmetry.space_group_name_H-M   'P 1'
#
loop_
_entity.id
_entity.type
_entity.pdbx_description
1 polymer ?
#
loop_
_entity_poly.entity_id
_entity_poly.type
_entity_poly.pdbx_seq_one_letter_code
_entity_poly.pdbx_strand_id
1 'polypeptide(L)'
;MEKLHHQTLKSAVSKYLPLLKEGKTPDDIKAAIALDEKKYSEEAINEILDAIIEQDTADNKENAGSENKDNQGNGADPRELNNPGPGNPNPAPAASTDNAPAAPPQTGNTGKGGYFVKSPFRDINDFNLQYSVGDDVSHFGKQR
;
A
#
# COMPACT_ATOMS: atom_id res chain seq x y z
N MET A 1 20.55 -21.97 -18.29
CA MET A 1 19.36 -21.10 -18.37
C MET A 1 18.83 -21.22 -19.78
N GLU A 2 17.81 -22.05 -19.96
CA GLU A 2 17.06 -22.10 -21.20
C GLU A 2 16.22 -20.83 -21.27
N LYS A 3 16.56 -19.93 -22.20
CA LYS A 3 15.84 -18.67 -22.35
C LYS A 3 14.62 -18.92 -23.21
N LEU A 4 13.46 -18.41 -22.80
CA LEU A 4 12.29 -18.43 -23.66
C LEU A 4 12.60 -17.72 -24.98
N HIS A 5 12.12 -18.27 -26.09
CA HIS A 5 12.24 -17.59 -27.36
C HIS A 5 11.56 -16.21 -27.27
N HIS A 6 12.25 -15.15 -27.69
CA HIS A 6 11.80 -13.76 -27.50
C HIS A 6 10.35 -13.52 -27.99
N GLN A 7 9.96 -14.17 -29.10
CA GLN A 7 8.59 -14.09 -29.61
C GLN A 7 7.56 -14.70 -28.67
N THR A 8 7.90 -15.81 -28.03
CA THR A 8 7.04 -16.48 -27.05
C THR A 8 6.89 -15.62 -25.81
N LEU A 9 8.00 -15.03 -25.34
CA LEU A 9 8.00 -14.11 -24.20
C LEU A 9 7.10 -12.91 -24.48
N LYS A 10 7.30 -12.22 -25.60
CA LYS A 10 6.50 -11.05 -25.99
C LYS A 10 5.01 -11.36 -26.14
N SER A 11 4.68 -12.52 -26.70
CA SER A 11 3.30 -12.99 -26.82
C SER A 11 2.66 -13.26 -25.46
N ALA A 12 3.39 -13.91 -24.54
CA ALA A 12 2.91 -14.16 -23.20
C ALA A 12 2.74 -12.85 -22.41
N VAL A 13 3.75 -11.98 -22.41
CA VAL A 13 3.68 -10.66 -21.76
C VAL A 13 2.46 -9.88 -22.26
N SER A 14 2.22 -9.82 -23.57
CA SER A 14 1.05 -9.11 -24.12
C SER A 14 -0.30 -9.71 -23.66
N LYS A 15 -0.35 -11.02 -23.42
CA LYS A 15 -1.56 -11.73 -22.98
C LYS A 15 -1.85 -11.53 -21.49
N TYR A 16 -0.82 -11.48 -20.66
CA TYR A 16 -0.95 -11.46 -19.20
C TYR A 16 -0.70 -10.09 -18.56
N LEU A 17 -0.01 -9.16 -19.24
CA LEU A 17 0.18 -7.79 -18.77
C LEU A 17 -1.15 -7.07 -18.44
N PRO A 18 -2.25 -7.23 -19.21
CA PRO A 18 -3.54 -6.65 -18.84
C PRO A 18 -4.05 -7.14 -17.48
N LEU A 19 -3.76 -8.39 -17.10
CA LEU A 19 -4.18 -8.94 -15.81
C LEU A 19 -3.50 -8.22 -14.64
N LEU A 20 -2.24 -7.83 -14.80
CA LEU A 20 -1.55 -7.01 -13.80
C LEU A 20 -2.21 -5.63 -13.68
N LYS A 21 -2.56 -5.01 -14.81
CA LYS A 21 -3.26 -3.71 -14.87
C LYS A 21 -4.68 -3.77 -14.33
N GLU A 22 -5.34 -4.93 -14.40
CA GLU A 22 -6.63 -5.23 -13.75
C GLU A 22 -6.51 -5.40 -12.22
N GLY A 23 -5.29 -5.39 -11.67
CA GLY A 23 -5.03 -5.53 -10.24
C GLY A 23 -4.93 -6.98 -9.76
N LYS A 24 -4.70 -7.94 -10.67
CA LYS A 24 -4.39 -9.32 -10.27
C LYS A 24 -3.01 -9.40 -9.63
N THR A 25 -2.85 -10.34 -8.70
CA THR A 25 -1.57 -10.54 -8.03
C THR A 25 -0.59 -11.27 -8.95
N PRO A 26 0.73 -11.12 -8.72
CA PRO A 26 1.75 -11.90 -9.43
C PRO A 26 1.51 -13.41 -9.34
N ASP A 27 1.00 -13.90 -8.20
CA ASP A 27 0.65 -15.31 -8.00
C ASP A 27 -0.52 -15.76 -8.91
N ASP A 28 -1.55 -14.92 -9.07
CA ASP A 28 -2.66 -15.20 -9.99
C ASP A 28 -2.19 -15.24 -11.45
N ILE A 29 -1.27 -14.34 -11.81
CA ILE A 29 -0.65 -14.31 -13.14
C ILE A 29 0.20 -15.56 -13.34
N LYS A 30 1.01 -15.94 -12.35
CA LYS A 30 1.82 -17.18 -12.36
C LYS A 30 0.93 -18.41 -12.58
N ALA A 31 -0.19 -18.49 -11.86
CA ALA A 31 -1.17 -19.57 -12.01
C ALA A 31 -1.83 -19.57 -13.40
N ALA A 32 -2.16 -18.39 -13.95
CA ALA A 32 -2.73 -18.24 -15.28
C ALA A 32 -1.76 -18.64 -16.40
N ILE A 33 -0.45 -18.38 -16.23
CA ILE A 33 0.60 -18.83 -17.16
C ILE A 33 0.80 -20.35 -17.04
N ALA A 34 0.79 -20.89 -15.82
CA ALA A 34 0.91 -22.33 -15.57
C ALA A 34 -0.24 -23.15 -16.16
N LEU A 35 -1.44 -22.56 -16.24
CA LEU A 35 -2.64 -23.16 -16.83
C LEU A 35 -2.73 -22.96 -18.36
N ASP A 36 -1.78 -22.30 -18.99
CA ASP A 36 -1.81 -22.05 -20.43
C ASP A 36 -1.65 -23.33 -21.24
N GLU A 37 -2.25 -23.36 -22.44
CA GLU A 37 -2.17 -24.50 -23.36
C GLU A 37 -0.73 -24.86 -23.72
N LYS A 38 0.19 -23.88 -23.70
CA LYS A 38 1.61 -24.07 -23.97
C LYS A 38 2.37 -24.79 -22.86
N LYS A 39 1.78 -24.92 -21.65
CA LYS A 39 2.37 -25.60 -20.47
C LYS A 39 3.84 -25.23 -20.23
N TYR A 40 4.07 -23.96 -19.96
CA TYR A 40 5.41 -23.45 -19.66
C TYR A 40 6.03 -24.15 -18.44
N SER A 41 7.35 -24.34 -18.46
CA SER A 41 8.10 -24.78 -17.28
C SER A 41 8.08 -23.70 -16.20
N GLU A 42 8.37 -24.06 -14.95
CA GLU A 42 8.41 -23.08 -13.85
C GLU A 42 9.43 -21.95 -14.10
N GLU A 43 10.57 -22.29 -14.70
CA GLU A 43 11.59 -21.32 -15.12
C GLU A 43 11.05 -20.34 -16.16
N ALA A 44 10.36 -20.86 -17.18
CA ALA A 44 9.72 -20.06 -18.22
C ALA A 44 8.62 -19.15 -17.67
N ILE A 45 7.84 -19.65 -16.69
CA ILE A 45 6.79 -18.87 -16.03
C ILE A 45 7.40 -17.68 -15.28
N ASN A 46 8.47 -17.90 -14.53
CA ASN A 46 9.16 -16.83 -13.80
C ASN A 46 9.75 -15.80 -14.79
N GLU A 47 10.33 -16.23 -15.91
CA GLU A 47 10.85 -15.34 -16.95
C GLU A 47 9.74 -14.47 -17.58
N ILE A 48 8.56 -15.04 -17.83
CA ILE A 48 7.39 -14.30 -18.31
C ILE A 48 6.90 -13.29 -17.25
N LEU A 49 6.82 -13.70 -15.99
CA LEU A 49 6.36 -12.84 -14.90
C LEU A 49 7.29 -11.65 -14.68
N ASP A 50 8.61 -11.89 -14.67
CA ASP A 50 9.62 -10.82 -14.57
C ASP A 50 9.50 -9.84 -15.73
N ALA A 51 9.33 -10.32 -16.96
CA ALA A 51 9.15 -9.47 -18.13
C ALA A 51 7.85 -8.64 -18.09
N ILE A 52 6.78 -9.18 -17.52
CA ILE A 52 5.52 -8.44 -17.30
C ILE A 52 5.73 -7.28 -16.33
N ILE A 53 6.39 -7.54 -15.19
CA ILE A 53 6.68 -6.52 -14.17
C ILE A 53 7.61 -5.45 -14.75
N GLU A 54 8.66 -5.85 -15.45
CA GLU A 54 9.59 -4.92 -16.10
C GLU A 54 8.84 -4.03 -17.12
N GLN A 55 7.96 -4.60 -17.94
CA GLN A 55 7.21 -3.84 -18.92
C GLN A 55 6.18 -2.89 -18.29
N ASP A 56 5.52 -3.27 -17.19
CA ASP A 56 4.62 -2.37 -16.46
C ASP A 56 5.37 -1.17 -15.85
N THR A 57 6.56 -1.40 -15.29
CA THR A 57 7.42 -0.32 -14.79
C THR A 57 7.96 0.60 -15.90
N ALA A 58 8.15 0.07 -17.10
CA ALA A 58 8.56 0.84 -18.27
C ALA A 58 7.41 1.73 -18.79
N ASP A 59 6.20 1.20 -18.89
CA ASP A 59 4.99 1.96 -19.30
C ASP A 59 4.66 3.07 -18.29
N ASN A 60 4.83 2.82 -16.98
CA ASN A 60 4.50 3.80 -15.93
C ASN A 60 5.52 4.97 -15.83
N LYS A 61 6.69 4.84 -16.46
CA LYS A 61 7.71 5.90 -16.51
C LYS A 61 7.33 7.06 -17.43
N GLU A 62 6.42 6.85 -18.39
CA GLU A 62 5.97 7.91 -19.29
C GLU A 62 4.86 8.81 -18.69
N ASN A 63 4.27 8.43 -17.55
CA ASN A 63 3.19 9.21 -16.91
C ASN A 63 3.58 9.91 -15.59
N ALA A 64 4.80 9.71 -15.09
CA ALA A 64 5.30 10.36 -13.86
C ALA A 64 6.08 11.67 -14.14
N GLY A 65 5.98 12.22 -15.35
CA GLY A 65 6.73 13.39 -15.83
C GLY A 65 5.87 14.60 -16.13
N SER A 66 5.03 15.05 -15.18
CA SER A 66 4.61 16.46 -15.15
C SER A 66 5.21 17.11 -13.92
N GLU A 67 6.33 17.80 -14.18
CA GLU A 67 6.92 18.82 -13.33
C GLU A 67 5.84 19.71 -12.72
N ASN A 68 5.68 19.64 -11.40
CA ASN A 68 5.19 20.78 -10.63
C ASN A 68 6.40 21.42 -9.95
N LYS A 69 7.31 21.97 -10.77
CA LYS A 69 8.26 22.99 -10.34
C LYS A 69 7.55 24.30 -10.60
N ASP A 70 7.11 24.97 -9.54
CA ASP A 70 6.86 26.41 -9.45
C ASP A 70 6.16 26.67 -8.11
N ASN A 71 6.88 26.51 -7.00
CA ASN A 71 6.50 27.22 -5.78
C ASN A 71 7.76 27.67 -5.06
N GLN A 72 8.41 28.67 -5.66
CA GLN A 72 9.39 29.49 -4.97
C GLN A 72 8.67 30.27 -3.88
N GLY A 73 9.06 30.00 -2.64
CA GLY A 73 8.56 30.69 -1.48
C GLY A 73 9.08 32.11 -1.31
N ASN A 74 8.55 32.69 -0.23
CA ASN A 74 9.21 33.60 0.69
C ASN A 74 9.29 35.08 0.27
N GLY A 75 8.13 35.74 0.27
CA GLY A 75 8.04 37.15 0.66
C GLY A 75 7.88 37.24 2.18
N ALA A 76 8.95 37.68 2.86
CA ALA A 76 8.92 38.01 4.28
C ALA A 76 8.10 39.29 4.51
N ASP A 77 7.13 39.24 5.43
CA ASP A 77 6.43 40.41 5.95
C ASP A 77 6.65 40.49 7.47
N PRO A 78 7.48 41.42 7.98
CA PRO A 78 7.72 41.57 9.40
C PRO A 78 6.90 42.75 9.94
N ARG A 79 5.69 42.47 10.42
CA ARG A 79 4.89 43.41 11.23
C ARG A 79 4.28 42.59 12.38
N GLU A 80 4.83 42.76 13.59
CA GLU A 80 4.19 43.52 14.69
C GLU A 80 2.87 42.84 15.15
N LEU A 81 2.65 42.40 16.40
CA LEU A 81 2.86 43.05 17.68
C LEU A 81 2.59 42.06 18.83
N ASN A 82 3.37 42.21 19.91
CA ASN A 82 3.02 42.11 21.33
C ASN A 82 1.68 41.50 21.77
N ASN A 83 1.74 40.52 22.67
CA ASN A 83 0.93 40.55 23.90
C ASN A 83 1.53 39.69 25.04
N PRO A 84 1.83 40.26 26.23
CA PRO A 84 2.27 39.50 27.39
C PRO A 84 1.15 39.26 28.44
N GLY A 85 0.98 37.98 28.81
CA GLY A 85 0.53 37.47 30.12
C GLY A 85 -0.96 37.57 30.50
N PRO A 86 -1.39 37.10 31.69
CA PRO A 86 -0.69 36.22 32.63
C PRO A 86 -1.56 35.04 33.17
N GLY A 87 -0.89 34.01 33.73
CA GLY A 87 -1.39 33.27 34.89
C GLY A 87 -2.33 32.08 34.66
N ASN A 88 -1.82 30.88 34.95
CA ASN A 88 -2.58 29.97 35.80
C ASN A 88 -1.64 29.05 36.60
N PRO A 89 -1.59 29.16 37.94
CA PRO A 89 -0.92 28.18 38.78
C PRO A 89 -1.90 27.09 39.17
N ASN A 90 -1.62 25.82 38.84
CA ASN A 90 -2.06 24.74 39.70
C ASN A 90 -1.20 23.47 39.53
N PRO A 91 -0.40 23.07 40.52
CA PRO A 91 0.20 21.75 40.56
C PRO A 91 -0.65 20.76 41.40
N ALA A 92 -1.06 19.66 40.75
CA ALA A 92 -1.39 18.33 41.30
C ALA A 92 -2.68 18.22 42.18
N PRO A 93 -3.37 17.04 42.26
CA PRO A 93 -2.77 15.71 42.32
C PRO A 93 -3.46 14.55 41.56
N ALA A 94 -2.61 13.56 41.27
CA ALA A 94 -2.84 12.11 41.22
C ALA A 94 -4.25 11.58 40.92
N ALA A 95 -4.36 10.90 39.78
CA ALA A 95 -5.08 9.63 39.71
C ALA A 95 -4.42 8.75 38.64
N SER A 96 -3.64 7.78 39.10
CA SER A 96 -3.36 6.58 38.30
C SER A 96 -4.68 5.87 38.04
N THR A 97 -5.07 5.76 36.78
CA THR A 97 -5.79 4.60 36.25
C THR A 97 -5.37 4.44 34.80
N ASP A 98 -4.61 3.38 34.52
CA ASP A 98 -4.70 2.59 33.29
C ASP A 98 -5.10 3.36 32.02
N ASN A 99 -4.15 4.09 31.42
CA ASN A 99 -4.19 4.35 29.98
C ASN A 99 -3.21 3.39 29.30
N ALA A 100 -3.47 2.09 29.46
CA ALA A 100 -3.14 1.18 28.39
C ALA A 100 -4.01 1.59 27.19
N PRO A 101 -3.46 1.78 25.98
CA PRO A 101 -4.30 1.94 24.80
C PRO A 101 -5.25 0.74 24.79
N ALA A 102 -6.55 1.02 24.75
CA ALA A 102 -7.58 -0.01 24.70
C ALA A 102 -7.16 -1.02 23.63
N ALA A 103 -6.77 -2.21 24.08
CA ALA A 103 -6.42 -3.28 23.16
C ALA A 103 -7.64 -3.49 22.25
N PRO A 104 -7.46 -3.45 20.91
CA PRO A 104 -8.56 -3.77 20.02
C PRO A 104 -9.09 -5.17 20.39
N PRO A 105 -10.40 -5.42 20.22
CA PRO A 105 -11.01 -6.67 20.66
C PRO A 105 -10.24 -7.85 20.07
N GLN A 106 -9.62 -8.64 20.94
CA GLN A 106 -9.08 -9.95 20.57
C GLN A 106 -10.25 -10.89 20.27
N THR A 107 -10.82 -10.77 19.09
CA THR A 107 -11.73 -11.79 18.57
C THR A 107 -10.89 -12.89 17.97
N GLY A 108 -10.60 -13.89 18.80
CA GLY A 108 -10.17 -15.19 18.31
C GLY A 108 -11.16 -15.72 17.31
N ASN A 109 -10.69 -16.02 16.10
CA ASN A 109 -11.08 -17.21 15.35
C ASN A 109 -10.25 -17.31 14.06
N THR A 110 -9.29 -18.24 14.10
CA THR A 110 -8.71 -18.90 12.94
C THR A 110 -9.81 -19.55 12.10
N GLY A 111 -10.19 -18.93 11.00
CA GLY A 111 -11.05 -19.59 10.01
C GLY A 111 -11.74 -18.63 9.05
N LYS A 112 -11.10 -18.43 7.88
CA LYS A 112 -11.64 -17.85 6.65
C LYS A 112 -11.71 -16.31 6.57
N GLY A 113 -10.77 -15.72 5.82
CA GLY A 113 -11.04 -14.55 4.97
C GLY A 113 -11.06 -13.15 5.62
N GLY A 114 -10.37 -12.94 6.75
CA GLY A 114 -10.22 -11.61 7.33
C GLY A 114 -9.17 -10.75 6.60
N TYR A 115 -9.42 -9.44 6.51
CA TYR A 115 -8.40 -8.47 6.10
C TYR A 115 -7.64 -8.03 7.35
N PHE A 116 -6.33 -8.24 7.37
CA PHE A 116 -5.47 -7.88 8.49
C PHE A 116 -4.45 -6.82 8.10
N VAL A 117 -4.11 -5.97 9.07
CA VAL A 117 -3.10 -4.93 8.88
C VAL A 117 -1.71 -5.54 8.75
N LYS A 118 -1.01 -5.23 7.65
CA LYS A 118 0.38 -5.66 7.40
C LYS A 118 1.42 -4.65 7.88
N SER A 119 1.03 -3.37 7.97
CA SER A 119 1.85 -2.26 8.45
C SER A 119 0.95 -1.25 9.17
N PRO A 120 1.39 -0.66 10.29
CA PRO A 120 0.55 0.24 11.07
C PRO A 120 0.13 1.47 10.24
N PHE A 121 -1.13 1.87 10.37
CA PHE A 121 -1.68 3.04 9.68
C PHE A 121 -2.77 3.74 10.51
N ARG A 122 -3.08 5.00 10.20
CA ARG A 122 -4.15 5.78 10.84
C ARG A 122 -5.42 5.75 9.99
N ASP A 123 -6.58 5.70 10.63
CA ASP A 123 -7.85 5.82 9.94
C ASP A 123 -7.95 7.20 9.25
N ILE A 124 -8.44 7.21 8.01
CA ILE A 124 -8.62 8.45 7.24
C ILE A 124 -9.81 9.28 7.72
N ASN A 125 -10.79 8.63 8.36
CA ASN A 125 -11.98 9.27 8.93
C ASN A 125 -11.78 9.64 10.41
N ASP A 126 -10.79 9.05 11.09
CA ASP A 126 -10.44 9.37 12.48
C ASP A 126 -8.92 9.26 12.73
N PHE A 127 -8.22 10.39 12.73
CA PHE A 127 -6.77 10.45 12.95
C PHE A 127 -6.31 10.04 14.35
N ASN A 128 -7.23 9.90 15.32
CA ASN A 128 -6.92 9.39 16.66
C ASN A 128 -6.92 7.86 16.70
N LEU A 129 -7.51 7.20 15.69
CA LEU A 129 -7.55 5.76 15.57
C LEU A 129 -6.37 5.26 14.74
N GLN A 130 -5.54 4.41 15.33
CA GLN A 130 -4.40 3.76 14.67
C GLN A 130 -4.59 2.24 14.71
N TYR A 131 -4.47 1.61 13.55
CA TYR A 131 -4.43 0.17 13.43
C TYR A 131 -2.98 -0.32 13.41
N SER A 132 -2.71 -1.40 14.14
CA SER A 132 -1.42 -2.06 14.28
C SER A 132 -1.40 -3.38 13.54
N VAL A 133 -0.20 -3.91 13.28
CA VAL A 133 -0.03 -5.18 12.56
C VAL A 133 -0.78 -6.31 13.27
N GLY A 134 -1.63 -7.01 12.53
CA GLY A 134 -2.50 -8.07 13.04
C GLY A 134 -3.91 -7.62 13.43
N ASP A 135 -4.20 -6.32 13.46
CA ASP A 135 -5.56 -5.83 13.68
C ASP A 135 -6.48 -6.23 12.52
N ASP A 136 -7.73 -6.58 12.84
CA ASP A 136 -8.77 -6.90 11.86
C ASP A 136 -9.39 -5.62 11.30
N VAL A 137 -9.29 -5.49 9.98
CA VAL A 137 -9.76 -4.35 9.19
C VAL A 137 -10.83 -4.79 8.18
N SER A 138 -11.49 -5.92 8.43
CA SER A 138 -12.55 -6.46 7.56
C SER A 138 -13.75 -5.52 7.37
N HIS A 139 -13.92 -4.52 8.23
CA HIS A 139 -14.96 -3.50 8.07
C HIS A 139 -14.74 -2.57 6.86
N PHE A 140 -13.49 -2.39 6.40
CA PHE A 140 -13.19 -1.64 5.16
C PHE A 140 -13.62 -2.39 3.89
N GLY A 141 -13.68 -3.73 3.94
CA GLY A 141 -13.96 -4.57 2.77
C GLY A 141 -15.43 -4.68 2.36
N LYS A 142 -16.37 -4.07 3.12
CA LYS A 142 -17.82 -4.19 2.88
C LYS A 142 -18.39 -3.23 1.82
N GLN A 143 -17.57 -2.42 1.15
CA GLN A 143 -18.02 -1.42 0.16
C GLN A 143 -17.79 -1.83 -1.31
N ARG A 144 -18.09 -3.08 -1.69
CA ARG A 144 -18.12 -3.48 -3.12
C ARG A 144 -19.51 -3.91 -3.54
#